data_AF-A0A954K3B8-F1
#
_entry.id   AF-A0A954K3B8-F1
#
_cell.length_a   1.000
_cell.length_b   1.000
_cell.length_c   1.000
_cell.angle_alpha   90.00
_cell.angle_beta   90.00
_cell.angle_gamma   90.00
#
_symmetry.space_group_name_H-M   'P 1'
#
loop_
_entity.id
_entity.type
_entity.pdbx_description
1 polymer ?
#
loop_
_entity_poly.entity_id
_entity_poly.type
_entity_poly.pdbx_seq_one_letter_code
_entity_poly.pdbx_strand_id
1 'polypeptide(L)'
;MPNSTASPSISSPEQSTSSARLRWFVYVLLLTVTMGQNLAAILNSVPLQSANDRSRWCTVWSLVEQGTYQIDTIDERSGWSSIDKVRHDGHFYSSKPPLFPTMVAGLYWLIKTITGMNLNANLYDVAHMILIIVNMLPMLLSLFLICMMVERYARSEFTRYFVVMAACFATLLTPFLLTLNNHSIAASSAVFTLYPLMRILLDQEQKKRYFLLAGFFAMFTCCNELPAALFGLIVFGLLFKANPRFTCLVFAPAALLPLLGFLATNYAATGGWKPFYMYYGTEKYL
;
A
#
# COMPACT_ATOMS: atom_id res chain seq x y z
N MET A 1 -57.00 28.69 -17.22
CA MET A 1 -56.05 28.11 -16.26
C MET A 1 -54.64 28.38 -16.79
N PRO A 2 -53.81 29.21 -16.16
CA PRO A 2 -52.45 29.45 -16.64
C PRO A 2 -51.51 28.34 -16.14
N ASN A 3 -50.76 27.76 -17.06
CA ASN A 3 -49.68 26.82 -16.77
C ASN A 3 -48.58 27.51 -15.97
N SER A 4 -48.40 27.08 -14.72
CA SER A 4 -47.27 27.39 -13.86
C SER A 4 -45.99 26.76 -14.45
N THR A 5 -45.24 27.53 -15.22
CA THR A 5 -43.84 27.21 -15.53
C THR A 5 -43.02 27.36 -14.25
N ALA A 6 -42.75 26.25 -13.57
CA ALA A 6 -41.84 26.22 -12.43
C ALA A 6 -40.42 26.58 -12.91
N SER A 7 -39.95 27.75 -12.51
CA SER A 7 -38.56 28.17 -12.69
C SER A 7 -37.63 27.19 -11.96
N PRO A 8 -36.50 26.77 -12.54
CA PRO A 8 -35.54 25.94 -11.84
C PRO A 8 -35.00 26.71 -10.64
N SER A 9 -35.19 26.17 -9.43
CA SER A 9 -34.68 26.73 -8.19
C SER A 9 -33.15 26.65 -8.19
N ILE A 10 -32.51 27.76 -8.55
CA ILE A 10 -31.06 27.91 -8.40
C ILE A 10 -30.78 27.96 -6.90
N SER A 11 -30.34 26.84 -6.33
CA SER A 11 -29.90 26.75 -4.93
C SER A 11 -28.81 27.80 -4.65
N SER A 12 -28.91 28.50 -3.52
CA SER A 12 -27.99 29.60 -3.21
C SER A 12 -26.56 29.10 -2.93
N PRO A 13 -25.52 29.91 -3.18
CA PRO A 13 -24.13 29.55 -2.87
C PRO A 13 -23.93 29.07 -1.42
N GLU A 14 -24.64 29.68 -0.46
CA GLU A 14 -24.61 29.28 0.95
C GLU A 14 -25.16 27.86 1.19
N GLN A 15 -26.24 27.47 0.51
CA GLN A 15 -26.78 26.11 0.61
C GLN A 15 -25.79 25.07 0.05
N SER A 16 -25.12 25.39 -1.07
CA SER A 16 -24.13 24.49 -1.69
C SER A 16 -22.90 24.27 -0.79
N THR A 17 -22.41 25.33 -0.13
CA THR A 17 -21.26 25.25 0.78
C THR A 17 -21.60 24.53 2.09
N SER A 18 -22.80 24.75 2.63
CA SER A 18 -23.31 24.03 3.81
C SER A 18 -23.41 22.53 3.56
N SER A 19 -23.94 22.13 2.40
CA SER A 19 -24.01 20.73 1.97
C SER A 19 -22.63 20.07 1.86
N ALA A 20 -21.64 20.76 1.28
CA ALA A 20 -20.28 20.25 1.19
C ALA A 20 -19.61 20.09 2.57
N ARG A 21 -19.81 21.04 3.48
CA ARG A 21 -19.30 20.95 4.86
C ARG A 21 -19.89 19.76 5.60
N LEU A 22 -21.20 19.52 5.46
CA LEU A 22 -21.86 18.36 6.05
C LEU A 22 -21.27 17.04 5.52
N ARG A 23 -21.05 16.93 4.21
CA ARG A 23 -20.42 15.73 3.61
C ARG A 23 -19.02 15.48 4.18
N TRP A 24 -18.16 16.50 4.20
CA TRP A 24 -16.82 16.35 4.76
C TRP A 24 -16.83 16.03 6.24
N PHE A 25 -17.77 16.60 7.02
CA PHE A 25 -17.96 16.21 8.41
C PHE A 25 -18.28 14.71 8.54
N VAL A 26 -19.19 14.19 7.71
CA VAL A 26 -19.51 12.76 7.67
C VAL A 26 -18.29 11.93 7.28
N TYR A 27 -17.51 12.35 6.28
CA TYR A 27 -16.28 11.63 5.90
C TYR A 27 -15.27 11.58 7.02
N VAL A 28 -15.02 12.70 7.70
CA VAL A 28 -14.11 12.73 8.84
C VAL A 28 -14.59 11.80 9.95
N LEU A 29 -15.89 11.75 10.23
CA LEU A 29 -16.46 10.81 11.20
C LEU A 29 -16.20 9.35 10.79
N LEU A 30 -16.49 8.99 9.54
CA LEU A 30 -16.27 7.63 9.01
C LEU A 30 -14.79 7.22 9.07
N LEU A 31 -13.89 8.12 8.66
CA LEU A 31 -12.45 7.89 8.71
C LEU A 31 -11.95 7.77 10.15
N THR A 32 -12.49 8.56 11.09
CA THR A 32 -12.12 8.51 12.52
C THR A 32 -12.57 7.19 13.15
N VAL A 33 -13.79 6.74 12.88
CA VAL A 33 -14.28 5.43 13.35
C VAL A 33 -13.42 4.31 12.77
N THR A 34 -13.14 4.36 11.46
CA THR A 34 -12.27 3.39 10.78
C THR A 34 -10.87 3.39 11.42
N MET A 35 -10.28 4.56 11.66
CA MET A 35 -8.99 4.71 12.31
C MET A 35 -8.99 4.08 13.71
N GLY A 36 -9.98 4.42 14.54
CA GLY A 36 -10.10 3.91 15.90
C GLY A 36 -10.26 2.39 15.95
N GLN A 37 -11.12 1.82 15.09
CA GLN A 37 -11.32 0.38 14.99
C GLN A 37 -10.03 -0.35 14.57
N ASN A 38 -9.34 0.14 13.54
CA ASN A 38 -8.13 -0.49 13.04
C ASN A 38 -6.95 -0.36 14.01
N LEU A 39 -6.82 0.79 14.68
CA LEU A 39 -5.81 0.97 15.72
C LEU A 39 -6.03 0.01 16.87
N ALA A 40 -7.28 -0.08 17.36
CA ALA A 40 -7.62 -1.01 18.43
C ALA A 40 -7.36 -2.47 18.00
N ALA A 41 -7.71 -2.84 16.77
CA ALA A 41 -7.46 -4.17 16.25
C ALA A 41 -5.96 -4.49 16.16
N ILE A 42 -5.12 -3.56 15.68
CA ILE A 42 -3.66 -3.75 15.63
C ILE A 42 -3.09 -3.91 17.05
N LEU A 43 -3.43 -3.02 17.98
CA LEU A 43 -2.88 -3.05 19.35
C LEU A 43 -3.31 -4.30 20.15
N ASN A 44 -4.44 -4.90 19.81
CA ASN A 44 -4.91 -6.16 20.41
C ASN A 44 -4.48 -7.41 19.62
N SER A 45 -3.76 -7.24 18.51
CA SER A 45 -3.31 -8.36 17.69
C SER A 45 -2.04 -8.99 18.25
N VAL A 46 -1.94 -10.32 18.16
CA VAL A 46 -0.69 -11.05 18.39
C VAL A 46 0.16 -10.89 17.11
N PRO A 47 1.42 -10.43 17.16
CA PRO A 47 2.30 -10.42 15.99
C PRO A 47 2.58 -11.84 15.48
N LEU A 48 3.11 -11.98 14.25
CA LEU A 48 3.61 -13.26 13.72
C LEU A 48 2.51 -14.31 13.48
N GLN A 49 1.32 -13.87 13.04
CA GLN A 49 0.08 -14.68 13.05
C GLN A 49 0.07 -15.85 12.05
N SER A 50 0.87 -15.78 10.99
CA SER A 50 0.90 -16.81 9.94
C SER A 50 2.32 -17.08 9.47
N ALA A 51 2.53 -18.22 8.80
CA ALA A 51 3.81 -18.49 8.14
C ALA A 51 4.19 -17.39 7.14
N ASN A 52 3.20 -16.90 6.39
CA ASN A 52 3.35 -15.82 5.42
C ASN A 52 3.87 -14.52 6.09
N ASP A 53 3.24 -14.14 7.20
CA ASP A 53 3.61 -12.98 8.02
C ASP A 53 5.03 -13.17 8.60
N ARG A 54 5.26 -14.29 9.28
CA ARG A 54 6.56 -14.64 9.90
C ARG A 54 7.71 -14.63 8.92
N SER A 55 7.51 -15.12 7.70
CA SER A 55 8.54 -15.15 6.66
C SER A 55 9.08 -13.74 6.34
N ARG A 56 8.22 -12.72 6.30
CA ARG A 56 8.64 -11.33 6.09
C ARG A 56 9.33 -10.77 7.32
N TRP A 57 8.80 -11.02 8.51
CA TRP A 57 9.43 -10.60 9.76
C TRP A 57 10.82 -11.19 9.97
N CYS A 58 11.03 -12.44 9.58
CA CYS A 58 12.36 -13.06 9.62
C CYS A 58 13.35 -12.28 8.74
N THR A 59 12.94 -11.87 7.54
CA THR A 59 13.80 -11.02 6.68
C THR A 59 14.08 -9.66 7.32
N VAL A 60 13.06 -9.02 7.89
CA VAL A 60 13.19 -7.72 8.59
C VAL A 60 14.20 -7.83 9.74
N TRP A 61 14.07 -8.88 10.55
CA TRP A 61 14.96 -9.14 11.67
C TRP A 61 16.38 -9.43 11.20
N SER A 62 16.58 -10.37 10.26
CA SER A 62 17.91 -10.77 9.80
C SER A 62 18.69 -9.62 9.16
N LEU A 63 18.01 -8.74 8.40
CA LEU A 63 18.67 -7.58 7.81
C LEU A 63 19.21 -6.61 8.87
N VAL A 64 18.47 -6.40 9.97
CA VAL A 64 18.87 -5.43 11.00
C VAL A 64 19.79 -6.03 12.06
N GLU A 65 19.55 -7.28 12.46
CA GLU A 65 20.31 -7.94 13.53
C GLU A 65 21.55 -8.67 13.04
N GLN A 66 21.56 -9.09 11.77
CA GLN A 66 22.64 -9.91 11.20
C GLN A 66 23.21 -9.37 9.88
N GLY A 67 22.60 -8.34 9.28
CA GLY A 67 23.08 -7.78 8.01
C GLY A 67 22.96 -8.73 6.82
N THR A 68 22.05 -9.71 6.88
CA THR A 68 21.89 -10.75 5.85
C THR A 68 20.42 -11.02 5.52
N TYR A 69 20.16 -11.56 4.32
CA TYR A 69 18.85 -12.09 3.93
C TYR A 69 18.62 -13.53 4.42
N GLN A 70 19.64 -14.18 4.94
CA GLN A 70 19.55 -15.52 5.52
C GLN A 70 18.71 -15.47 6.81
N ILE A 71 17.74 -16.38 6.94
CA ILE A 71 16.81 -16.41 8.06
C ILE A 71 17.03 -17.59 9.02
N ASP A 72 18.13 -18.34 8.85
CA ASP A 72 18.41 -19.58 9.59
C ASP A 72 18.24 -19.38 11.11
N THR A 73 18.95 -18.40 11.68
CA THR A 73 18.96 -18.17 13.14
C THR A 73 17.58 -17.82 13.69
N ILE A 74 16.83 -16.96 13.00
CA ILE A 74 15.55 -16.48 13.50
C ILE A 74 14.43 -17.50 13.26
N ASP A 75 14.52 -18.30 12.20
CA ASP A 75 13.56 -19.36 11.90
C ASP A 75 13.60 -20.50 12.94
N GLU A 76 14.76 -20.78 13.55
CA GLU A 76 14.89 -21.74 14.65
C GLU A 76 14.27 -21.24 15.97
N ARG A 77 14.02 -19.94 16.11
CA ARG A 77 13.44 -19.38 17.33
C ARG A 77 11.97 -19.75 17.45
N SER A 78 11.58 -20.25 18.62
CA SER A 78 10.18 -20.55 18.93
C SER A 78 9.27 -19.35 18.66
N GLY A 79 8.19 -19.58 17.90
CA GLY A 79 7.24 -18.55 17.48
C GLY A 79 7.59 -17.80 16.19
N TRP A 80 8.80 -17.96 15.65
CA TRP A 80 9.25 -17.28 14.42
C TRP A 80 9.29 -18.18 13.19
N SER A 81 9.40 -19.50 13.38
CA SER A 81 9.51 -20.45 12.27
C SER A 81 8.40 -20.32 11.22
N SER A 82 8.79 -20.37 9.94
CA SER A 82 7.86 -20.27 8.82
C SER A 82 8.02 -21.41 7.82
N ILE A 83 6.90 -21.92 7.31
CA ILE A 83 6.89 -22.82 6.14
C ILE A 83 7.06 -22.06 4.82
N ASP A 84 6.86 -20.73 4.81
CA ASP A 84 6.97 -19.88 3.63
C ASP A 84 8.43 -19.47 3.38
N LYS A 85 9.34 -20.44 3.32
CA LYS A 85 10.79 -20.26 3.12
C LYS A 85 11.30 -21.13 1.97
N VAL A 86 12.50 -20.84 1.52
CA VAL A 86 13.20 -21.63 0.50
C VAL A 86 14.62 -21.93 0.97
N ARG A 87 15.20 -23.01 0.46
CA ARG A 87 16.61 -23.33 0.68
C ARG A 87 17.45 -22.95 -0.54
N HIS A 88 18.49 -22.16 -0.33
CA HIS A 88 19.44 -21.78 -1.37
C HIS A 88 20.85 -21.78 -0.78
N ASP A 89 21.76 -22.48 -1.44
CA ASP A 89 23.19 -22.55 -1.08
C ASP A 89 23.42 -22.91 0.40
N GLY A 90 22.64 -23.86 0.91
CA GLY A 90 22.73 -24.36 2.28
C GLY A 90 21.91 -23.58 3.31
N HIS A 91 21.44 -22.37 2.99
CA HIS A 91 20.75 -21.45 3.90
C HIS A 91 19.26 -21.31 3.60
N PHE A 92 18.49 -20.92 4.62
CA PHE A 92 17.08 -20.56 4.48
C PHE A 92 16.90 -19.08 4.18
N TYR A 93 15.97 -18.80 3.27
CA TYR A 93 15.54 -17.46 2.88
C TYR A 93 14.02 -17.38 2.89
N SER A 94 13.48 -16.17 3.05
CA SER A 94 12.05 -15.94 2.82
C SER A 94 11.68 -16.26 1.38
N SER A 95 10.55 -16.94 1.18
CA SER A 95 9.96 -17.13 -0.15
C SER A 95 9.31 -15.86 -0.73
N LYS A 96 9.21 -14.78 0.06
CA LYS A 96 8.50 -13.55 -0.31
C LYS A 96 9.43 -12.58 -1.04
N PRO A 97 8.89 -11.74 -1.95
CA PRO A 97 9.70 -10.70 -2.59
C PRO A 97 10.38 -9.78 -1.55
N PRO A 98 11.69 -9.53 -1.68
CA PRO A 98 12.48 -8.90 -0.63
C PRO A 98 12.32 -7.37 -0.54
N LEU A 99 11.79 -6.70 -1.56
CA LEU A 99 11.68 -5.24 -1.60
C LEU A 99 10.99 -4.67 -0.35
N PHE A 100 9.78 -5.13 -0.06
CA PHE A 100 8.98 -4.58 1.03
C PHE A 100 9.57 -4.91 2.42
N PRO A 101 9.95 -6.16 2.73
CA PRO A 101 10.69 -6.46 3.95
C PRO A 101 11.98 -5.66 4.12
N THR A 102 12.69 -5.33 3.04
CA THR A 102 13.91 -4.50 3.11
C THR A 102 13.58 -3.06 3.51
N MET A 103 12.51 -2.47 2.95
CA MET A 103 12.04 -1.14 3.37
C MET A 103 11.62 -1.13 4.84
N VAL A 104 10.93 -2.19 5.27
CA VAL A 104 10.49 -2.37 6.66
C VAL A 104 11.68 -2.58 7.60
N ALA A 105 12.74 -3.26 7.15
CA ALA A 105 14.00 -3.36 7.89
C ALA A 105 14.64 -1.98 8.13
N GLY A 106 14.62 -1.09 7.15
CA GLY A 106 15.05 0.29 7.33
C GLY A 106 14.23 1.05 8.39
N LEU A 107 12.91 0.84 8.41
CA LEU A 107 12.04 1.41 9.44
C LEU A 107 12.33 0.80 10.82
N TYR A 108 12.49 -0.52 10.90
CA TYR A 108 12.84 -1.21 12.14
C TYR A 108 14.18 -0.71 12.70
N TRP A 109 15.20 -0.58 11.85
CA TRP A 109 16.49 0.00 12.22
C TRP A 109 16.35 1.42 12.79
N LEU A 110 15.50 2.26 12.19
CA LEU A 110 15.24 3.61 12.69
C LEU A 110 14.58 3.59 14.07
N ILE A 111 13.55 2.76 14.26
CA ILE A 111 12.88 2.57 15.56
C ILE A 111 13.89 2.14 16.62
N LYS A 112 14.70 1.13 16.31
CA LYS A 112 15.72 0.59 17.23
C LYS A 112 16.77 1.63 17.58
N THR A 113 17.23 2.40 16.60
CA THR A 113 18.29 3.40 16.79
C THR A 113 17.80 4.60 17.61
N ILE A 114 16.56 5.05 17.39
CA ILE A 114 16.01 6.23 18.08
C ILE A 114 15.53 5.89 19.50
N THR A 115 14.89 4.73 19.67
CA THR A 115 14.17 4.40 20.91
C THR A 115 14.85 3.33 21.76
N GLY A 116 15.78 2.56 21.19
CA GLY A 116 16.36 1.36 21.81
C GLY A 116 15.46 0.12 21.75
N MET A 117 14.17 0.26 21.38
CA MET A 117 13.24 -0.86 21.28
C MET A 117 13.60 -1.79 20.12
N ASN A 118 13.53 -3.11 20.36
CA ASN A 118 13.92 -4.10 19.36
C ASN A 118 12.95 -5.29 19.32
N LEU A 119 12.96 -6.03 18.20
CA LEU A 119 12.08 -7.19 18.01
C LEU A 119 12.39 -8.36 18.96
N ASN A 120 13.55 -8.36 19.64
CA ASN A 120 13.92 -9.41 20.58
C ASN A 120 13.24 -9.24 21.95
N ALA A 121 13.20 -8.00 22.46
CA ALA A 121 12.68 -7.67 23.78
C ALA A 121 11.30 -7.00 23.74
N ASN A 122 10.98 -6.26 22.67
CA ASN A 122 9.79 -5.43 22.52
C ASN A 122 8.95 -5.86 21.31
N LEU A 123 8.77 -7.17 21.11
CA LEU A 123 8.14 -7.71 19.90
C LEU A 123 6.79 -7.07 19.58
N TYR A 124 5.89 -6.99 20.56
CA TYR A 124 4.55 -6.44 20.38
C TYR A 124 4.61 -4.95 20.00
N ASP A 125 5.29 -4.14 20.82
CA ASP A 125 5.38 -2.69 20.60
C ASP A 125 5.98 -2.37 19.23
N VAL A 126 7.11 -3.01 18.88
CA VAL A 126 7.82 -2.77 17.62
C VAL A 126 7.00 -3.25 16.43
N ALA A 127 6.39 -4.43 16.50
CA ALA A 127 5.54 -4.93 15.43
C ALA A 127 4.33 -4.02 15.21
N HIS A 128 3.62 -3.62 16.26
CA HIS A 128 2.46 -2.74 16.17
C HIS A 128 2.82 -1.36 15.62
N MET A 129 3.91 -0.74 16.09
CA MET A 129 4.38 0.54 15.54
C MET A 129 4.64 0.44 14.03
N ILE A 130 5.32 -0.63 13.60
CA ILE A 130 5.59 -0.86 12.18
C ILE A 130 4.27 -1.05 11.41
N LEU A 131 3.34 -1.90 11.89
CA LEU A 131 2.06 -2.15 11.21
C LEU A 131 1.21 -0.88 11.10
N ILE A 132 1.20 -0.03 12.13
CA ILE A 132 0.54 1.28 12.06
C ILE A 132 1.14 2.11 10.93
N ILE A 133 2.47 2.18 10.83
CA ILE A 133 3.17 3.00 9.84
C ILE A 133 3.01 2.45 8.42
N VAL A 134 3.15 1.14 8.21
CA VAL A 134 3.24 0.55 6.87
C VAL A 134 1.92 0.04 6.32
N ASN A 135 0.93 -0.24 7.17
CA ASN A 135 -0.40 -0.67 6.76
C ASN A 135 -1.45 0.41 7.01
N MET A 136 -1.62 0.83 8.26
CA MET A 136 -2.75 1.67 8.67
C MET A 136 -2.65 3.09 8.10
N LEU A 137 -1.48 3.74 8.19
CA LEU A 137 -1.30 5.10 7.66
C LEU A 137 -1.53 5.17 6.14
N PRO A 138 -0.94 4.31 5.29
CA PRO A 138 -1.23 4.29 3.86
C PRO A 138 -2.71 4.02 3.55
N MET A 139 -3.38 3.18 4.33
CA MET A 139 -4.81 2.94 4.16
C MET A 139 -5.63 4.20 4.46
N LEU A 140 -5.35 4.92 5.56
CA LEU A 140 -6.06 6.16 5.88
C LEU A 140 -5.84 7.25 4.83
N LEU A 141 -4.61 7.38 4.33
CA LEU A 141 -4.32 8.27 3.21
C LEU A 141 -5.11 7.86 1.95
N SER A 142 -5.24 6.57 1.69
CA SER A 142 -6.02 6.05 0.56
C SER A 142 -7.50 6.39 0.71
N LEU A 143 -8.08 6.22 1.90
CA LEU A 143 -9.46 6.62 2.20
C LEU A 143 -9.67 8.13 2.00
N PHE A 144 -8.72 8.94 2.46
CA PHE A 144 -8.77 10.39 2.23
C PHE A 144 -8.71 10.74 0.73
N LEU A 145 -7.86 10.08 -0.06
CA LEU A 145 -7.85 10.25 -1.52
C LEU A 145 -9.18 9.83 -2.15
N ILE A 146 -9.79 8.74 -1.68
CA ILE A 146 -11.12 8.30 -2.13
C ILE A 146 -12.16 9.39 -1.86
N CYS A 147 -12.19 9.98 -0.65
CA CYS A 147 -13.06 11.12 -0.34
C CYS A 147 -12.87 12.29 -1.33
N MET A 148 -11.62 12.64 -1.64
CA MET A 148 -11.32 13.69 -2.63
C MET A 148 -11.81 13.32 -4.04
N MET A 149 -11.65 12.06 -4.46
CA MET A 149 -12.09 11.61 -5.78
C MET A 149 -13.62 11.59 -5.88
N VAL A 150 -14.33 11.10 -4.86
CA VAL A 150 -15.81 11.05 -4.91
C VAL A 150 -16.42 12.44 -4.86
N GLU A 151 -15.87 13.38 -4.08
CA GLU A 151 -16.36 14.76 -4.08
C GLU A 151 -16.27 15.38 -5.46
N ARG A 152 -15.17 15.08 -6.16
CA ARG A 152 -14.88 15.67 -7.45
C ARG A 152 -15.67 15.05 -8.60
N TYR A 153 -15.82 13.73 -8.62
CA TYR A 153 -16.30 13.02 -9.81
C TYR A 153 -17.67 12.36 -9.65
N ALA A 154 -18.12 12.07 -8.43
CA ALA A 154 -19.45 11.48 -8.24
C ALA A 154 -20.54 12.51 -8.55
N ARG A 155 -21.64 12.06 -9.15
CA ARG A 155 -22.76 12.94 -9.56
C ARG A 155 -23.91 12.98 -8.57
N SER A 156 -24.03 11.97 -7.70
CA SER A 156 -25.11 11.87 -6.72
C SER A 156 -24.58 11.79 -5.30
N GLU A 157 -25.35 12.31 -4.34
CA GLU A 157 -25.04 12.19 -2.90
C GLU A 157 -24.98 10.73 -2.46
N PHE A 158 -25.87 9.89 -2.99
CA PHE A 158 -25.85 8.45 -2.71
C PHE A 158 -24.51 7.82 -3.09
N THR A 159 -24.00 8.06 -4.30
CA THR A 159 -22.71 7.50 -4.75
C THR A 159 -21.57 7.97 -3.87
N ARG A 160 -21.56 9.26 -3.49
CA ARG A 160 -20.55 9.83 -2.62
C ARG A 160 -20.46 9.09 -1.28
N TYR A 161 -21.57 8.98 -0.57
CA TYR A 161 -21.61 8.30 0.72
C TYR A 161 -21.38 6.80 0.58
N PHE A 162 -22.02 6.15 -0.40
CA PHE A 162 -21.91 4.71 -0.62
C PHE A 162 -20.45 4.28 -0.85
N VAL A 163 -19.71 4.97 -1.72
CA VAL A 163 -18.31 4.62 -2.00
C VAL A 163 -17.42 4.79 -0.78
N VAL A 164 -17.57 5.89 -0.02
CA VAL A 164 -16.75 6.12 1.19
C VAL A 164 -17.09 5.09 2.27
N MET A 165 -18.38 4.83 2.52
CA MET A 165 -18.80 3.80 3.49
C MET A 165 -18.31 2.41 3.09
N ALA A 166 -18.40 2.05 1.80
CA ALA A 166 -17.92 0.77 1.31
C ALA A 166 -16.39 0.65 1.44
N ALA A 167 -15.64 1.72 1.12
CA ALA A 167 -14.19 1.74 1.29
C ALA A 167 -13.78 1.60 2.76
N CYS A 168 -14.56 2.16 3.69
CA CYS A 168 -14.31 2.05 5.14
C CYS A 168 -14.66 0.66 5.71
N PHE A 169 -15.79 0.08 5.33
CA PHE A 169 -16.37 -1.05 6.07
C PHE A 169 -16.67 -2.30 5.23
N ALA A 170 -16.80 -2.18 3.91
CA ALA A 170 -17.09 -3.29 3.00
C ALA A 170 -15.82 -3.73 2.25
N THR A 171 -14.71 -3.85 2.97
CA THR A 171 -13.40 -4.18 2.41
C THR A 171 -12.74 -5.36 3.14
N LEU A 172 -12.04 -6.19 2.38
CA LEU A 172 -11.21 -7.26 2.92
C LEU A 172 -9.80 -6.79 3.31
N LEU A 173 -9.50 -5.50 3.23
CA LEU A 173 -8.19 -4.96 3.63
C LEU A 173 -7.99 -4.92 5.14
N THR A 174 -9.07 -4.82 5.93
CA THR A 174 -8.98 -4.67 7.39
C THR A 174 -8.20 -5.81 8.07
N PRO A 175 -8.46 -7.10 7.78
CA PRO A 175 -7.65 -8.20 8.33
C PRO A 175 -6.16 -8.13 7.94
N PHE A 176 -5.85 -7.63 6.74
CA PHE A 176 -4.47 -7.46 6.29
C PHE A 176 -3.74 -6.34 7.05
N LEU A 177 -4.41 -5.46 7.79
CA LEU A 177 -3.70 -4.46 8.58
C LEU A 177 -2.98 -5.08 9.79
N LEU A 178 -3.43 -6.24 10.25
CA LEU A 178 -2.95 -6.92 11.46
C LEU A 178 -1.68 -7.76 11.24
N THR A 179 -1.22 -7.89 9.99
CA THR A 179 -0.07 -8.71 9.63
C THR A 179 0.85 -7.95 8.68
N LEU A 180 2.14 -8.31 8.65
CA LEU A 180 3.07 -7.78 7.67
C LEU A 180 2.86 -8.49 6.33
N ASN A 181 2.31 -7.76 5.36
CA ASN A 181 2.01 -8.26 4.03
C ASN A 181 2.18 -7.18 2.97
N ASN A 182 2.32 -7.62 1.72
CA ASN A 182 2.45 -6.77 0.54
C ASN A 182 1.08 -6.31 -0.02
N HIS A 183 -0.02 -6.96 0.34
CA HIS A 183 -1.36 -6.64 -0.18
C HIS A 183 -1.83 -5.25 0.28
N SER A 184 -1.67 -4.92 1.58
CA SER A 184 -2.05 -3.62 2.14
C SER A 184 -1.38 -2.47 1.40
N ILE A 185 -0.04 -2.53 1.27
CA ILE A 185 0.73 -1.46 0.64
C ILE A 185 0.49 -1.40 -0.88
N ALA A 186 0.27 -2.54 -1.55
CA ALA A 186 -0.07 -2.57 -2.97
C ALA A 186 -1.45 -1.95 -3.23
N ALA A 187 -2.46 -2.29 -2.41
CA ALA A 187 -3.79 -1.72 -2.53
C ALA A 187 -3.78 -0.20 -2.31
N SER A 188 -3.06 0.29 -1.29
CA SER A 188 -2.89 1.72 -1.08
C SER A 188 -2.18 2.40 -2.25
N SER A 189 -1.12 1.78 -2.77
CA SER A 189 -0.38 2.31 -3.92
C SER A 189 -1.21 2.36 -5.20
N ALA A 190 -2.13 1.40 -5.39
CA ALA A 190 -3.11 1.45 -6.47
C ALA A 190 -4.01 2.69 -6.35
N VAL A 191 -4.53 2.99 -5.15
CA VAL A 191 -5.33 4.22 -4.92
C VAL A 191 -4.48 5.48 -5.11
N PHE A 192 -3.23 5.48 -4.64
CA PHE A 192 -2.28 6.58 -4.85
C PHE A 192 -1.94 6.80 -6.33
N THR A 193 -2.07 5.77 -7.17
CA THR A 193 -1.95 5.86 -8.63
C THR A 193 -3.23 6.39 -9.27
N LEU A 194 -4.40 5.92 -8.81
CA LEU A 194 -5.69 6.32 -9.37
C LEU A 194 -5.95 7.82 -9.22
N TYR A 195 -5.59 8.41 -8.08
CA TYR A 195 -5.78 9.85 -7.86
C TYR A 195 -5.12 10.73 -8.94
N PRO A 196 -3.79 10.72 -9.16
CA PRO A 196 -3.16 11.49 -10.22
C PRO A 196 -3.60 11.05 -11.62
N LEU A 197 -3.89 9.77 -11.84
CA LEU A 197 -4.39 9.27 -13.12
C LEU A 197 -5.72 9.93 -13.49
N MET A 198 -6.68 10.00 -12.55
CA MET A 198 -7.96 10.66 -12.76
C MET A 198 -7.80 12.17 -12.98
N ARG A 199 -6.87 12.83 -12.27
CA ARG A 199 -6.54 14.26 -12.52
C ARG A 199 -6.05 14.49 -13.95
N ILE A 200 -5.21 13.60 -14.47
CA ILE A 200 -4.69 13.73 -15.83
C ILE A 200 -5.79 13.44 -16.86
N LEU A 201 -6.52 12.34 -16.70
CA LEU A 201 -7.45 11.85 -17.73
C LEU A 201 -8.81 12.56 -17.72
N LEU A 202 -9.33 12.90 -16.55
CA LEU A 202 -10.68 13.48 -16.41
C LEU A 202 -10.64 15.00 -16.32
N ASP A 203 -9.67 15.56 -15.60
CA ASP A 203 -9.53 17.02 -15.47
C ASP A 203 -8.57 17.63 -16.50
N GLN A 204 -7.92 16.80 -17.34
CA GLN A 204 -6.92 17.24 -18.31
C GLN A 204 -5.74 18.02 -17.66
N GLU A 205 -5.46 17.78 -16.37
CA GLU A 205 -4.39 18.49 -15.68
C GLU A 205 -3.02 17.88 -16.02
N GLN A 206 -2.35 18.48 -17.00
CA GLN A 206 -1.03 18.08 -17.49
C GLN A 206 0.11 18.58 -16.56
N LYS A 207 0.04 18.28 -15.26
CA LYS A 207 1.08 18.69 -14.27
C LYS A 207 2.09 17.57 -14.06
N LYS A 208 3.39 17.87 -14.15
CA LYS A 208 4.50 16.90 -13.95
C LYS A 208 4.34 16.07 -12.69
N ARG A 209 3.90 16.69 -11.57
CA ARG A 209 3.69 16.01 -10.30
C ARG A 209 2.76 14.79 -10.39
N TYR A 210 1.73 14.82 -11.24
CA TYR A 210 0.81 13.70 -11.37
C TYR A 210 1.43 12.55 -12.16
N PHE A 211 2.19 12.85 -13.21
CA PHE A 211 2.94 11.81 -13.94
C PHE A 211 4.00 11.17 -13.05
N LEU A 212 4.68 11.97 -12.21
CA LEU A 212 5.64 11.47 -11.22
C LEU A 212 4.99 10.53 -10.21
N LEU A 213 3.90 10.97 -9.56
CA LEU A 213 3.18 10.17 -8.57
C LEU A 213 2.57 8.91 -9.19
N ALA A 214 1.95 9.03 -10.36
CA ALA A 214 1.40 7.88 -11.08
C ALA A 214 2.48 6.88 -11.47
N GLY A 215 3.65 7.34 -11.94
CA GLY A 215 4.77 6.47 -12.31
C GLY A 215 5.32 5.69 -11.12
N PHE A 216 5.65 6.42 -10.06
CA PHE A 216 6.18 5.82 -8.84
C PHE A 216 5.19 4.81 -8.24
N PHE A 217 3.95 5.22 -7.98
CA PHE A 217 3.00 4.35 -7.29
C PHE A 217 2.48 3.21 -8.18
N ALA A 218 2.33 3.39 -9.49
CA ALA A 218 1.91 2.30 -10.37
C ALA A 218 2.95 1.17 -10.38
N MET A 219 4.23 1.53 -10.48
CA MET A 219 5.28 0.54 -10.46
C MET A 219 5.50 -0.03 -9.06
N PHE A 220 5.33 0.77 -7.99
CA PHE A 220 5.38 0.26 -6.63
C PHE A 220 4.26 -0.75 -6.35
N THR A 221 3.06 -0.55 -6.90
CA THR A 221 1.99 -1.58 -6.90
C THR A 221 2.46 -2.85 -7.59
N CYS A 222 3.05 -2.77 -8.79
CA CYS A 222 3.55 -3.94 -9.52
C CYS A 222 4.66 -4.70 -8.78
N CYS A 223 5.57 -3.98 -8.12
CA CYS A 223 6.67 -4.58 -7.37
C CYS A 223 6.21 -5.27 -6.08
N ASN A 224 5.09 -4.83 -5.52
CA ASN A 224 4.47 -5.46 -4.35
C ASN A 224 3.45 -6.52 -4.74
N GLU A 225 2.85 -6.47 -5.93
CA GLU A 225 1.91 -7.45 -6.44
C GLU A 225 2.21 -7.81 -7.89
N LEU A 226 2.87 -8.94 -8.12
CA LEU A 226 3.26 -9.37 -9.47
C LEU A 226 2.07 -9.48 -10.45
N PRO A 227 0.88 -9.99 -10.05
CA PRO A 227 -0.30 -9.97 -10.93
C PRO A 227 -0.73 -8.56 -11.37
N ALA A 228 -0.32 -7.51 -10.64
CA ALA A 228 -0.60 -6.12 -11.00
C ALA A 228 0.29 -5.55 -12.12
N ALA A 229 1.18 -6.34 -12.72
CA ALA A 229 1.99 -5.90 -13.87
C ALA A 229 1.11 -5.33 -15.01
N LEU A 230 -0.04 -5.96 -15.30
CA LEU A 230 -1.00 -5.47 -16.29
C LEU A 230 -1.58 -4.10 -15.91
N PHE A 231 -1.82 -3.84 -14.63
CA PHE A 231 -2.25 -2.52 -14.15
C PHE A 231 -1.21 -1.45 -14.49
N GLY A 232 0.08 -1.70 -14.22
CA GLY A 232 1.15 -0.78 -14.59
C GLY A 232 1.23 -0.49 -16.09
N LEU A 233 1.08 -1.52 -16.92
CA LEU A 233 1.06 -1.38 -18.39
C LEU A 233 -0.14 -0.56 -18.88
N ILE A 234 -1.33 -0.78 -18.32
CA ILE A 234 -2.54 0.00 -18.66
C ILE A 234 -2.33 1.46 -18.27
N VAL A 235 -1.83 1.74 -17.07
CA VAL A 235 -1.57 3.12 -16.62
C VAL A 235 -0.55 3.80 -17.54
N PHE A 236 0.54 3.11 -17.90
CA PHE A 236 1.51 3.62 -18.86
C PHE A 236 0.87 3.93 -20.21
N GLY A 237 0.09 3.00 -20.78
CA GLY A 237 -0.57 3.20 -22.08
C GLY A 237 -1.56 4.37 -22.08
N LEU A 238 -2.36 4.51 -21.02
CA LEU A 238 -3.29 5.63 -20.85
C LEU A 238 -2.57 6.97 -20.77
N LEU A 239 -1.50 7.04 -19.98
CA LEU A 239 -0.73 8.28 -19.83
C LEU A 239 0.12 8.60 -21.06
N PHE A 240 0.64 7.58 -21.75
CA PHE A 240 1.33 7.75 -23.02
C PHE A 240 0.39 8.33 -24.07
N LYS A 241 -0.85 7.83 -24.16
CA LYS A 241 -1.88 8.40 -25.04
C LYS A 241 -2.24 9.84 -24.66
N ALA A 242 -2.30 10.16 -23.36
CA ALA A 242 -2.63 11.51 -22.90
C ALA A 242 -1.49 12.51 -23.13
N ASN A 243 -0.25 12.12 -22.85
CA ASN A 243 0.94 12.96 -23.00
C ASN A 243 2.22 12.10 -23.06
N PRO A 244 2.71 11.76 -24.27
CA PRO A 244 3.90 10.93 -24.44
C PRO A 244 5.13 11.54 -23.78
N ARG A 245 5.29 12.86 -23.88
CA ARG A 245 6.48 13.57 -23.39
C ARG A 245 6.62 13.46 -21.86
N PHE A 246 5.56 13.75 -21.11
CA PHE A 246 5.62 13.61 -19.64
C PHE A 246 5.61 12.16 -19.19
N THR A 247 5.02 11.26 -19.99
CA THR A 247 5.10 9.83 -19.71
C THR A 247 6.54 9.31 -19.82
N CYS A 248 7.25 9.66 -20.89
CA CYS A 248 8.65 9.25 -21.06
C CYS A 248 9.63 9.98 -20.14
N LEU A 249 9.44 11.28 -19.88
CA LEU A 249 10.43 12.08 -19.15
C LEU A 249 10.17 12.20 -17.64
N VAL A 250 8.97 11.83 -17.17
CA VAL A 250 8.60 11.99 -15.75
C VAL A 250 8.03 10.69 -15.17
N PHE A 251 7.01 10.12 -15.80
CA PHE A 251 6.41 8.85 -15.32
C PHE A 251 7.42 7.71 -15.36
N ALA A 252 8.08 7.48 -16.50
CA ALA A 252 8.98 6.34 -16.66
C ALA A 252 10.19 6.41 -15.70
N PRO A 253 10.90 7.55 -15.55
CA PRO A 253 11.94 7.67 -14.54
C PRO A 253 11.44 7.46 -13.10
N ALA A 254 10.25 7.96 -12.77
CA ALA A 254 9.66 7.74 -11.45
C ALA A 254 9.30 6.27 -11.20
N ALA A 255 8.82 5.57 -12.24
CA ALA A 255 8.55 4.13 -12.21
C ALA A 255 9.82 3.30 -12.06
N LEU A 256 10.95 3.74 -12.63
CA LEU A 256 12.21 3.01 -12.50
C LEU A 256 12.69 2.90 -11.05
N LEU A 257 12.36 3.85 -10.17
CA LEU A 257 12.81 3.84 -8.78
C LEU A 257 12.38 2.57 -8.00
N PRO A 258 11.07 2.26 -7.86
CA PRO A 258 10.64 1.02 -7.20
C PRO A 258 11.07 -0.24 -7.98
N LEU A 259 11.13 -0.19 -9.32
CA LEU A 259 11.57 -1.32 -10.14
C LEU A 259 13.04 -1.67 -9.88
N LEU A 260 13.92 -0.67 -9.85
CA LEU A 260 15.33 -0.86 -9.51
C LEU A 260 15.49 -1.37 -8.08
N GLY A 261 14.70 -0.85 -7.13
CA GLY A 261 14.65 -1.38 -5.76
C GLY A 261 14.25 -2.85 -5.72
N PHE A 262 13.21 -3.24 -6.48
CA PHE A 262 12.77 -4.62 -6.60
C PHE A 262 13.89 -5.51 -7.14
N LEU A 263 14.52 -5.12 -8.24
CA LEU A 263 15.58 -5.91 -8.86
C LEU A 263 16.83 -6.00 -7.98
N ALA A 264 17.24 -4.88 -7.35
CA ALA A 264 18.41 -4.84 -6.48
C ALA A 264 18.23 -5.70 -5.22
N THR A 265 17.06 -5.65 -4.59
CA THR A 265 16.77 -6.48 -3.40
C THR A 265 16.66 -7.96 -3.76
N ASN A 266 16.09 -8.31 -4.91
CA ASN A 266 16.09 -9.69 -5.40
C ASN A 266 17.51 -10.19 -5.70
N TYR A 267 18.34 -9.38 -6.33
CA TYR A 267 19.74 -9.73 -6.57
C TYR A 267 20.51 -9.92 -5.27
N ALA A 268 20.32 -9.04 -4.29
CA ALA A 268 20.96 -9.14 -2.99
C ALA A 268 20.51 -10.39 -2.19
N ALA A 269 19.24 -10.80 -2.32
CA ALA A 269 18.72 -11.96 -1.62
C ALA A 269 19.05 -13.30 -2.31
N THR A 270 19.05 -13.33 -3.65
CA THR A 270 19.09 -14.58 -4.43
C THR A 270 20.39 -14.80 -5.21
N GLY A 271 21.27 -13.81 -5.28
CA GLY A 271 22.42 -13.82 -6.19
C GLY A 271 22.05 -13.68 -7.68
N GLY A 272 20.76 -13.48 -8.00
CA GLY A 272 20.27 -13.36 -9.37
C GLY A 272 18.99 -12.54 -9.51
N TRP A 273 18.43 -12.48 -10.72
CA TRP A 273 17.28 -11.62 -11.01
C TRP A 273 15.92 -12.31 -10.80
N LYS A 274 15.90 -13.64 -10.69
CA LYS A 274 14.67 -14.42 -10.51
C LYS A 274 14.28 -14.46 -9.03
N PRO A 275 13.14 -13.88 -8.61
CA PRO A 275 12.68 -13.91 -7.24
C PRO A 275 12.46 -15.35 -6.74
N PHE A 276 12.72 -15.60 -5.45
CA PHE A 276 12.49 -16.93 -4.86
C PHE A 276 11.06 -17.43 -5.04
N TYR A 277 10.07 -16.53 -4.94
CA TYR A 277 8.65 -16.83 -5.19
C TYR A 277 8.40 -17.54 -6.54
N MET A 278 9.19 -17.25 -7.57
CA MET A 278 9.06 -17.86 -8.90
C MET A 278 9.69 -19.26 -9.02
N TYR A 279 10.25 -19.80 -7.94
CA TYR A 279 10.73 -21.18 -7.87
C TYR A 279 9.69 -22.13 -7.23
N TYR A 280 8.46 -21.66 -7.01
CA TYR A 280 7.40 -22.49 -6.44
C TYR A 280 7.22 -23.79 -7.22
N GLY A 281 7.19 -24.93 -6.52
CA GLY A 281 7.10 -26.27 -7.11
C GLY A 281 8.43 -26.88 -7.57
N THR A 282 9.58 -26.31 -7.19
CA THR A 282 10.93 -26.88 -7.45
C THR A 282 11.58 -27.36 -6.16
N GLU A 283 12.75 -28.02 -6.24
CA GLU A 283 13.50 -28.51 -5.07
C GLU A 283 13.91 -27.43 -4.06
N LYS A 284 13.82 -26.13 -4.43
CA LYS A 284 14.06 -25.02 -3.50
C LYS A 284 12.96 -24.86 -2.45
N TYR A 285 11.74 -25.35 -2.73
CA TYR A 285 10.59 -25.36 -1.84
C TYR A 285 10.51 -26.75 -1.18
N LEU A 286 11.19 -26.88 -0.04
CA LEU A 286 11.18 -28.09 0.80
C LEU A 286 10.06 -28.03 1.84
#